data_AF-W1YA75-F1
#
_entry.id   AF-W1YA75-F1
#
_cell.length_a   1.000
_cell.length_b   1.000
_cell.length_c   1.000
_cell.angle_alpha   90.00
_cell.angle_beta   90.00
_cell.angle_gamma   90.00
#
_symmetry.space_group_name_H-M   'P 1'
#
loop_
_entity.id
_entity.type
_entity.pdbx_description
1 polymer ?
#
loop_
_entity_poly.entity_id
_entity_poly.type
_entity_poly.pdbx_seq_one_letter_code
_entity_poly.pdbx_strand_id
1 'polypeptide(L)'
;QLLADIRVALGGRIAEALILDEISTGASGDLQSVTNTARAMVTRWGMSDELGPIVFGEQQEQIFLGKNLGHERNYSEEIAAKIDSE
;
A
#
# COMPACT_ATOMS: atom_id res chain seq x y z
N GLN A 1 3.89 -7.12 -13.57
CA GLN A 1 5.07 -7.32 -12.71
C GLN A 1 4.69 -7.22 -11.23
N LEU A 2 4.19 -6.06 -10.75
CA LEU A 2 3.91 -5.81 -9.33
C LEU A 2 2.99 -6.85 -8.65
N LEU A 3 1.90 -7.26 -9.30
CA LEU A 3 1.03 -8.32 -8.78
C LEU A 3 1.74 -9.67 -8.65
N ALA A 4 2.71 -9.96 -9.52
CA ALA A 4 3.50 -11.19 -9.41
C ALA A 4 4.47 -11.10 -8.23
N ASP A 5 5.09 -9.94 -8.00
CA ASP A 5 5.99 -9.72 -6.86
C ASP A 5 5.22 -9.85 -5.53
N ILE A 6 4.00 -9.31 -5.47
CA ILE A 6 3.10 -9.47 -4.31
C ILE A 6 2.79 -10.95 -4.05
N ARG A 7 2.44 -11.71 -5.09
CA ARG A 7 2.14 -13.15 -4.98
C ARG A 7 3.33 -13.96 -4.47
N VAL A 8 4.53 -13.65 -4.96
CA VAL A 8 5.75 -14.32 -4.54
C VAL A 8 6.05 -14.02 -3.06
N ALA A 9 5.96 -12.75 -2.65
CA ALA A 9 6.21 -12.34 -1.27
C ALA A 9 5.23 -12.99 -0.28
N LEU A 10 3.95 -13.13 -0.64
CA LEU A 10 2.95 -13.79 0.21
C LEU A 10 3.02 -15.33 0.17
N GLY A 11 3.81 -15.92 -0.73
CA GLY A 11 3.90 -17.36 -0.91
C GLY A 11 4.36 -18.10 0.34
N GLY A 12 5.33 -17.53 1.08
CA GLY A 12 5.81 -18.11 2.34
C GLY A 12 4.71 -18.21 3.39
N ARG A 13 3.99 -17.11 3.62
CA ARG A 13 2.87 -17.06 4.56
C ARG A 13 1.72 -18.00 4.18
N ILE A 14 1.43 -18.14 2.88
CA ILE A 14 0.42 -19.09 2.38
C ILE A 14 0.88 -20.53 2.63
N ALA A 15 2.15 -20.84 2.42
CA ALA A 15 2.69 -22.18 2.69
C ALA A 15 2.61 -22.54 4.17
N GLU A 16 2.93 -21.60 5.07
CA GLU A 16 2.76 -21.77 6.51
C GLU A 16 1.29 -22.08 6.86
N ALA A 17 0.36 -21.29 6.34
CA ALA A 17 -1.07 -21.48 6.58
C ALA A 17 -1.60 -22.83 6.07
N LEU A 18 -1.16 -23.27 4.88
CA LEU A 18 -1.70 -24.48 4.23
C LEU A 18 -1.06 -25.78 4.70
N ILE A 19 0.24 -25.75 5.02
CA ILE A 19 1.02 -26.96 5.29
C ILE A 19 1.33 -27.11 6.78
N LEU A 20 1.58 -26.00 7.49
CA LEU A 20 1.98 -26.02 8.89
C LEU A 20 0.81 -25.79 9.85
N ASP A 21 -0.35 -25.35 9.33
CA ASP A 21 -1.55 -24.96 10.11
C ASP A 21 -1.24 -23.95 11.24
N GLU A 22 -0.15 -23.20 11.06
CA GLU A 22 0.34 -22.20 11.99
C GLU A 22 0.86 -21.00 11.20
N ILE A 23 0.59 -19.81 11.71
CA ILE A 23 1.07 -18.56 11.13
C ILE A 23 2.23 -18.04 11.97
N SER A 24 3.39 -17.85 11.34
CA SER A 24 4.56 -17.29 12.03
C SER A 24 4.63 -15.76 11.90
N THR A 25 5.55 -15.16 12.65
CA THR A 25 5.92 -13.74 12.55
C THR A 25 6.97 -13.47 11.45
N GLY A 26 7.48 -14.52 10.81
CA GLY A 26 8.55 -14.44 9.81
C GLY A 26 8.14 -13.65 8.55
N ALA A 27 6.86 -13.69 8.17
CA ALA A 27 6.32 -12.96 7.02
C ALA A 27 6.02 -11.48 7.28
N SER A 28 6.40 -10.92 8.44
CA SER A 28 6.15 -9.50 8.77
C SER A 28 6.80 -8.53 7.79
N GLY A 29 8.03 -8.81 7.35
CA GLY A 29 8.72 -8.02 6.34
C GLY A 29 8.01 -8.06 4.98
N ASP A 30 7.57 -9.24 4.55
CA ASP A 30 6.83 -9.42 3.30
C ASP A 30 5.50 -8.67 3.32
N LEU A 31 4.76 -8.76 4.42
CA LEU A 31 3.49 -8.03 4.60
C LEU A 31 3.69 -6.51 4.51
N GLN A 32 4.74 -5.98 5.14
CA GLN A 32 5.03 -4.55 5.06
C GLN A 32 5.37 -4.11 3.63
N SER A 33 6.19 -4.90 2.93
CA SER A 33 6.58 -4.64 1.54
C SER A 33 5.36 -4.67 0.61
N VAL A 34 4.58 -5.74 0.68
CA VAL A 34 3.34 -5.92 -0.10
C VAL A 34 2.35 -4.80 0.14
N THR A 35 2.12 -4.42 1.40
CA THR A 35 1.21 -3.33 1.76
C THR A 35 1.65 -2.01 1.14
N ASN A 36 2.95 -1.72 1.18
CA ASN A 36 3.49 -0.50 0.59
C ASN A 36 3.36 -0.52 -0.93
N THR A 37 3.64 -1.66 -1.58
CA THR A 37 3.49 -1.80 -3.03
C THR A 37 2.03 -1.67 -3.45
N ALA A 38 1.09 -2.37 -2.80
CA ALA A 38 -0.33 -2.28 -3.11
C ALA A 38 -0.87 -0.86 -2.92
N ARG A 39 -0.53 -0.20 -1.80
CA ARG A 39 -0.91 1.19 -1.58
C ARG A 39 -0.31 2.12 -2.64
N ALA A 40 0.93 1.89 -3.09
CA ALA A 40 1.54 2.69 -4.16
C ALA A 40 0.90 2.44 -5.54
N MET A 41 0.47 1.20 -5.82
CA MET A 41 -0.29 0.87 -7.03
C MET A 41 -1.53 1.73 -7.16
N VAL A 42 -2.30 1.84 -6.08
CA VAL A 42 -3.53 2.64 -6.05
C VAL A 42 -3.21 4.14 -6.00
N THR A 43 -2.35 4.57 -5.07
CA THR A 43 -2.19 6.00 -4.76
C THR A 43 -1.20 6.74 -5.64
N ARG A 44 -0.17 6.07 -6.19
CA ARG A 44 0.89 6.74 -6.96
C ARG A 44 0.90 6.36 -8.42
N TRP A 45 0.52 5.13 -8.74
CA TRP A 45 0.55 4.62 -10.11
C TRP A 45 -0.82 4.56 -10.78
N GLY A 46 -1.89 4.92 -10.05
CA GLY A 46 -3.24 5.01 -10.59
C GLY A 46 -3.74 3.67 -11.15
N MET A 47 -3.34 2.56 -10.53
CA MET A 47 -3.65 1.20 -10.94
C MET A 47 -4.94 0.66 -10.30
N SER A 48 -5.90 1.55 -10.02
CA SER A 48 -7.24 1.19 -9.57
C SER A 48 -8.24 1.44 -10.69
N ASP A 49 -9.05 0.43 -11.00
CA ASP A 49 -10.11 0.55 -12.00
C ASP A 49 -11.28 1.42 -11.48
N GLU A 50 -11.48 1.49 -10.16
CA GLU A 50 -12.52 2.31 -9.53
C GLU A 50 -12.11 3.78 -9.41
N LEU A 51 -10.91 4.04 -8.91
CA LEU A 51 -10.42 5.40 -8.65
C LEU A 51 -9.79 6.04 -9.90
N GLY A 52 -9.41 5.23 -10.88
CA GLY A 52 -8.80 5.67 -12.13
C GLY A 52 -7.34 6.12 -11.98
N PRO A 53 -6.76 6.68 -13.06
CA PRO A 53 -5.35 7.03 -13.13
C PRO A 53 -5.05 8.39 -12.45
N ILE A 54 -5.31 8.48 -11.14
CA ILE A 54 -5.13 9.69 -10.33
C ILE A 54 -4.08 9.44 -9.24
N VAL A 55 -3.28 10.46 -8.95
CA VAL A 55 -2.30 10.42 -7.84
C VAL A 55 -2.91 11.00 -6.56
N PHE A 56 -2.89 10.19 -5.51
CA PHE A 56 -3.40 10.48 -4.18
C PHE A 56 -2.25 10.59 -3.18
N GLY A 57 -2.32 11.55 -2.27
CA GLY A 57 -1.40 11.70 -1.14
C GLY A 57 -0.02 12.26 -1.50
N GLU A 58 0.19 12.78 -2.72
CA GLU A 58 1.40 13.54 -3.02
C GLU A 58 1.35 14.89 -2.31
N GLN A 59 2.17 15.00 -1.27
CA GLN A 59 2.59 16.27 -0.72
C GLN A 59 3.51 16.93 -1.75
N GLN A 60 3.20 18.16 -2.15
CA GLN A 60 4.22 19.06 -2.69
C GLN A 60 5.40 19.02 -1.70
N GLU A 61 6.56 18.51 -2.12
CA GLU A 61 7.84 18.71 -1.44
C GLU A 61 8.20 20.20 -1.46
N GLN A 62 7.41 21.04 -0.77
CA GLN A 62 7.83 22.36 -0.38
C GLN A 62 8.74 22.17 0.84
N ILE A 63 10.03 21.97 0.55
CA ILE A 63 11.13 22.09 1.50
C ILE A 63 11.16 23.56 1.96
N PHE A 64 10.25 23.95 2.86
CA PHE A 64 10.25 25.28 3.45
C PHE A 64 10.65 25.21 4.91
N LEU A 65 11.73 25.92 5.20
CA LEU A 65 12.47 25.94 6.45
C LEU A 65 11.58 26.33 7.63
N GLY A 66 11.19 25.34 8.44
CA GLY A 66 10.66 25.56 9.78
C GLY A 66 9.18 25.97 9.85
N LYS A 67 8.28 25.02 9.66
CA LYS A 67 7.04 24.88 10.44
C LYS A 67 6.44 23.52 10.13
N ASN A 68 5.93 22.85 11.16
CA ASN A 68 5.22 21.57 11.06
C ASN A 68 4.17 21.63 9.95
N LEU A 69 4.44 20.98 8.80
CA LEU A 69 3.42 20.74 7.78
C LEU A 69 2.69 19.47 8.18
N GLY A 70 1.45 19.65 8.65
CA GLY A 70 0.51 18.54 8.78
C GLY A 70 0.41 17.79 7.45
N HIS A 71 0.29 16.47 7.52
CA HIS A 71 -0.02 15.63 6.38
C HIS A 71 -1.41 15.98 5.87
N GLU A 72 -1.52 16.99 5.01
CA GLU A 72 -2.78 17.31 4.34
C GLU A 72 -2.97 16.31 3.18
N ARG A 73 -3.90 15.38 3.37
CA ARG A 73 -4.33 14.45 2.31
C ARG A 73 -5.04 15.28 1.23
N ASN A 74 -4.69 15.11 -0.04
CA ASN A 74 -5.37 15.76 -1.16
C ASN A 74 -6.67 15.04 -1.57
N TYR A 75 -7.23 14.20 -0.71
CA TYR A 75 -8.42 13.38 -0.95
C TYR A 75 -9.30 13.30 0.29
N SER A 76 -10.60 13.07 0.09
CA SER A 76 -11.58 12.97 1.16
C SER A 76 -11.45 11.66 1.95
N GLU A 77 -12.04 11.60 3.15
CA GLU A 77 -12.13 10.35 3.93
C GLU A 77 -12.87 9.23 3.16
N GLU A 78 -13.82 9.58 2.29
CA GLU A 78 -14.48 8.59 1.41
C GLU A 78 -13.48 7.94 0.45
N ILE A 79 -12.62 8.74 -0.20
CA ILE A 79 -11.57 8.22 -1.07
C ILE A 79 -10.52 7.45 -0.26
N ALA A 80 -10.20 7.90 0.95
CA ALA A 80 -9.31 7.17 1.85
C ALA A 80 -9.84 5.75 2.14
N ALA A 81 -11.13 5.64 2.46
CA ALA A 81 -11.78 4.36 2.70
C ALA A 81 -11.79 3.46 1.46
N LYS A 82 -11.94 4.03 0.26
CA LYS A 82 -11.83 3.28 -1.00
C LYS A 82 -10.42 2.77 -1.24
N ILE A 83 -9.39 3.59 -1.00
CA ILE A 83 -7.98 3.19 -1.11
C ILE A 83 -7.66 2.04 -0.13
N ASP A 84 -8.20 2.07 1.09
CA ASP A 84 -7.98 0.99 2.07
C ASP A 84 -8.80 -0.28 1.77
N SER A 85 -9.80 -0.21 0.88
CA SER A 85 -10.65 -1.35 0.48
C SER A 85 -10.13 -2.10 -0.75
N GLU A 86 -9.21 -1.50 -1.52
CA GLU A 86 -8.44 -2.14 -2.62
C GLU A 86 -7.38 -3.11 -2.08
#